data_AF-A0A4S4BSR3-F1
#
_entry.id   AF-A0A4S4BSR3-F1
#
_cell.length_a   1.000
_cell.length_b   1.000
_cell.length_c   1.000
_cell.angle_alpha   90.00
_cell.angle_beta   90.00
_cell.angle_gamma   90.00
#
_symmetry.space_group_name_H-M   'P 1'
#
loop_
_entity.id
_entity.type
_entity.pdbx_description
1 polymer ?
#
loop_
_entity_poly.entity_id
_entity_poly.type
_entity_poly.pdbx_seq_one_letter_code
_entity_poly.pdbx_strand_id
1 'polypeptide(L)'
;MVPFTAVLSEVSKESLKEAGKEGAKETAKEGVGGGKSSVPEFAKGAKAETITSFEAADKPVRPVGAEAKSGAIERGYSSEVIESLSAEVEKLPENECFSTYEERIQQTPTDKNTERGYWEGSRGESKYLSSEENINDLLAKYGVEGIKYRDGIPDFSTCSESTVQIDNMSEKRDVNFRQADEKCAEQWNSESKDGKNDWTARDIANWRRENGYSWHECNDRKTCQLIPTEINDYFGHFGGVGECKKANLQEEGFDE
;
A
#
# COMPACT_ATOMS: atom_id res chain seq x y z
N MET A 1 -6.71 49.06 33.55
CA MET A 1 -5.65 49.97 34.06
C MET A 1 -4.35 49.19 34.06
N VAL A 2 -3.31 49.71 33.42
CA VAL A 2 -1.92 49.19 33.37
C VAL A 2 -1.06 49.92 34.42
N PRO A 3 0.22 49.56 34.69
CA PRO A 3 0.96 48.29 34.50
C PRO A 3 1.75 47.86 35.78
N PHE A 4 2.60 46.83 35.71
CA PHE A 4 4.04 46.85 36.13
C PHE A 4 4.72 45.48 35.85
N THR A 5 5.61 45.43 34.84
CA THR A 5 7.08 45.21 34.93
C THR A 5 7.57 43.77 35.12
N ALA A 6 8.47 43.35 34.22
CA ALA A 6 9.19 42.09 34.27
C ALA A 6 10.47 42.17 35.14
N VAL A 7 10.97 41.00 35.56
CA VAL A 7 12.37 40.82 35.98
C VAL A 7 12.93 39.59 35.27
N LEU A 8 13.97 39.81 34.47
CA LEU A 8 14.87 38.77 33.98
C LEU A 8 15.95 38.51 35.05
N SER A 9 16.41 37.27 35.19
CA SER A 9 17.68 36.97 35.85
C SER A 9 18.64 36.34 34.84
N GLU A 10 19.68 37.08 34.49
CA GLU A 10 20.78 36.62 33.64
C GLU A 10 21.68 35.62 34.38
N VAL A 11 22.30 34.69 33.64
CA VAL A 11 23.61 34.12 34.02
C VAL A 11 24.55 34.24 32.82
N SER A 12 25.64 34.95 33.04
CA SER A 12 26.77 35.20 32.11
C SER A 12 27.44 33.88 31.68
N LYS A 13 27.80 33.64 30.41
CA LYS A 13 29.08 34.04 29.74
C LYS A 13 30.27 34.01 30.72
N GLU A 14 31.37 33.30 30.50
CA GLU A 14 32.34 33.26 29.38
C GLU A 14 33.31 32.08 29.67
N SER A 15 34.23 31.57 28.85
CA SER A 15 34.63 31.64 27.44
C SER A 15 35.94 30.81 27.34
N LEU A 16 36.37 30.50 26.10
CA LEU A 16 37.71 30.10 25.60
C LEU A 16 37.59 28.77 24.81
N LYS A 17 37.62 28.78 23.47
CA LYS A 17 38.76 29.06 22.55
C LYS A 17 39.84 27.96 22.64
N GLU A 18 40.42 27.46 21.54
CA GLU A 18 40.53 28.06 20.19
C GLU A 18 40.71 27.01 19.06
N ALA A 19 40.30 27.41 17.85
CA ALA A 19 40.83 27.14 16.49
C ALA A 19 41.51 25.80 16.07
N GLY A 20 41.37 25.35 14.81
CA GLY A 20 40.55 25.85 13.69
C GLY A 20 41.12 25.52 12.28
N LYS A 21 40.38 25.92 11.23
CA LYS A 21 40.76 25.98 9.79
C LYS A 21 41.07 24.63 9.09
N GLU A 22 40.94 24.45 7.77
CA GLU A 22 40.55 25.26 6.59
C GLU A 22 40.01 24.27 5.52
N GLY A 23 39.31 24.61 4.43
CA GLY A 23 38.93 25.89 3.84
C GLY A 23 37.97 25.68 2.64
N ALA A 24 37.45 26.76 2.07
CA ALA A 24 36.39 26.72 1.05
C ALA A 24 36.92 26.79 -0.40
N LYS A 25 36.06 26.47 -1.37
CA LYS A 25 36.03 27.23 -2.64
C LYS A 25 34.66 27.30 -3.29
N GLU A 26 34.39 28.48 -3.83
CA GLU A 26 33.14 28.99 -4.41
C GLU A 26 33.35 29.28 -5.90
N THR A 27 32.31 29.15 -6.73
CA THR A 27 32.09 30.02 -7.91
C THR A 27 30.59 30.10 -8.23
N ALA A 28 30.08 31.32 -8.44
CA ALA A 28 28.67 31.64 -8.67
C ALA A 28 28.36 32.16 -10.10
N LYS A 29 27.08 32.56 -10.29
CA LYS A 29 26.43 33.31 -11.41
C LYS A 29 25.91 32.46 -12.59
N GLU A 30 24.81 32.78 -13.28
CA GLU A 30 23.67 33.74 -13.12
C GLU A 30 22.53 33.32 -14.10
N GLY A 31 21.26 33.75 -14.04
CA GLY A 31 20.53 34.66 -13.14
C GLY A 31 19.07 34.92 -13.63
N VAL A 32 18.31 35.72 -12.87
CA VAL A 32 17.11 36.53 -13.25
C VAL A 32 15.96 35.90 -14.07
N GLY A 33 14.74 35.90 -13.49
CA GLY A 33 13.51 35.56 -14.23
C GLY A 33 12.21 35.74 -13.44
N GLY A 34 11.92 36.94 -12.93
CA GLY A 34 10.70 37.19 -12.15
C GLY A 34 9.44 37.31 -13.03
N GLY A 35 8.53 36.32 -12.94
CA GLY A 35 7.22 36.34 -13.58
C GLY A 35 6.08 36.29 -12.55
N LYS A 36 5.17 37.26 -12.57
CA LYS A 36 3.94 37.25 -11.76
C LYS A 36 2.80 36.61 -12.55
N SER A 37 2.17 35.58 -11.99
CA SER A 37 0.83 35.13 -12.35
C SER A 37 0.10 34.74 -11.06
N SER A 38 -0.75 35.60 -10.48
CA SER A 38 -2.14 35.80 -10.89
C SER A 38 -2.92 34.49 -11.03
N VAL A 39 -3.15 33.83 -9.89
CA VAL A 39 -4.21 32.81 -9.75
C VAL A 39 -5.57 33.45 -10.05
N PRO A 40 -6.41 32.87 -10.92
CA PRO A 40 -7.81 33.27 -11.04
C PRO A 40 -8.63 32.59 -9.92
N GLU A 41 -9.11 33.39 -8.98
CA GLU A 41 -10.16 33.01 -8.03
C GLU A 41 -11.50 32.85 -8.79
N PHE A 42 -12.18 31.71 -8.66
CA PHE A 42 -13.54 31.58 -9.20
C PHE A 42 -14.51 30.74 -8.35
N ALA A 43 -15.68 31.33 -8.12
CA ALA A 43 -16.95 30.72 -7.71
C ALA A 43 -17.02 29.83 -6.46
N LYS A 44 -17.26 30.48 -5.31
CA LYS A 44 -18.15 29.93 -4.28
C LYS A 44 -19.58 29.80 -4.85
N GLY A 45 -20.31 28.74 -4.48
CA GLY A 45 -21.78 28.79 -4.40
C GLY A 45 -22.57 27.68 -5.06
N ALA A 46 -22.79 26.58 -4.32
CA ALA A 46 -24.00 25.76 -4.43
C ALA A 46 -24.51 25.48 -3.01
N LYS A 47 -25.82 25.52 -2.81
CA LYS A 47 -26.45 25.52 -1.48
C LYS A 47 -26.63 24.10 -0.95
N ALA A 48 -26.59 23.96 0.37
CA ALA A 48 -27.12 22.77 1.03
C ALA A 48 -28.65 22.74 0.90
N GLU A 49 -29.21 21.59 0.55
CA GLU A 49 -30.61 21.26 0.84
C GLU A 49 -30.66 20.09 1.81
N THR A 50 -31.41 20.29 2.89
CA THR A 50 -31.63 19.31 3.94
C THR A 50 -32.78 18.40 3.54
N ILE A 51 -32.55 17.08 3.52
CA ILE A 51 -33.63 16.09 3.54
C ILE A 51 -33.57 15.36 4.87
N THR A 52 -34.60 15.57 5.68
CA THR A 52 -34.75 14.97 7.00
C THR A 52 -35.40 13.59 6.90
N SER A 53 -34.77 12.61 7.56
CA SER A 53 -35.38 11.46 8.26
C SER A 53 -36.48 10.65 7.56
N PHE A 54 -36.18 9.39 7.24
CA PHE A 54 -37.16 8.30 7.39
C PHE A 54 -36.53 7.06 8.04
N GLU A 55 -37.06 6.74 9.22
CA GLU A 55 -37.19 5.45 9.92
C GLU A 55 -36.03 4.42 9.89
N ALA A 56 -35.46 4.18 11.08
CA ALA A 56 -34.64 3.02 11.36
C ALA A 56 -35.51 1.75 11.46
N ALA A 57 -35.24 0.77 10.59
CA ALA A 57 -35.78 -0.59 10.70
C ALA A 57 -34.68 -1.54 11.20
N ASP A 58 -34.60 -1.71 12.51
CA ASP A 58 -33.71 -2.69 13.13
C ASP A 58 -34.14 -4.12 12.76
N LYS A 59 -33.31 -4.82 11.97
CA LYS A 59 -33.44 -6.24 11.67
C LYS A 59 -32.06 -6.89 11.64
N PRO A 60 -31.90 -8.07 12.27
CA PRO A 60 -30.57 -8.67 12.45
C PRO A 60 -29.99 -9.16 11.12
N VAL A 61 -28.70 -8.87 10.91
CA VAL A 61 -27.90 -9.47 9.83
C VAL A 61 -27.81 -10.98 10.09
N ARG A 62 -28.52 -11.77 9.26
CA ARG A 62 -28.49 -13.23 9.27
C ARG A 62 -27.43 -13.73 8.25
N PRO A 63 -26.86 -14.93 8.44
CA PRO A 63 -25.78 -15.41 7.58
C PRO A 63 -26.23 -15.60 6.13
N VAL A 64 -25.45 -15.05 5.20
CA VAL A 64 -25.75 -14.88 3.76
C VAL A 64 -25.94 -16.22 3.00
N GLY A 65 -25.55 -17.35 3.58
CA GLY A 65 -25.55 -18.65 2.88
C GLY A 65 -26.90 -19.36 2.70
N ALA A 66 -27.94 -19.02 3.48
CA ALA A 66 -29.19 -19.79 3.48
C ALA A 66 -30.20 -19.35 2.40
N GLU A 67 -30.47 -18.04 2.30
CA GLU A 67 -31.49 -17.51 1.37
C GLU A 67 -31.04 -17.58 -0.10
N ALA A 68 -29.73 -17.50 -0.36
CA ALA A 68 -29.16 -17.71 -1.68
C ALA A 68 -29.41 -19.15 -2.20
N LYS A 69 -29.32 -20.16 -1.32
CA LYS A 69 -29.59 -21.56 -1.66
C LYS A 69 -31.09 -21.80 -1.91
N SER A 70 -31.99 -21.27 -1.07
CA SER A 70 -33.43 -21.41 -1.31
C SER A 70 -33.88 -20.75 -2.62
N GLY A 71 -33.38 -19.54 -2.91
CA GLY A 71 -33.70 -18.82 -4.15
C GLY A 71 -33.13 -19.46 -5.43
N ALA A 72 -32.12 -20.33 -5.33
CA ALA A 72 -31.62 -21.11 -6.46
C ALA A 72 -32.49 -22.37 -6.72
N ILE A 73 -32.92 -23.06 -5.66
CA ILE A 73 -33.85 -24.21 -5.76
C ILE A 73 -35.19 -23.75 -6.35
N GLU A 74 -35.70 -22.59 -5.92
CA GLU A 74 -36.97 -22.02 -6.43
C GLU A 74 -36.89 -21.63 -7.93
N ARG A 75 -35.69 -21.38 -8.46
CA ARG A 75 -35.43 -21.18 -9.89
C ARG A 75 -35.17 -22.49 -10.67
N GLY A 76 -35.39 -23.65 -10.04
CA GLY A 76 -35.30 -24.96 -10.69
C GLY A 76 -33.90 -25.56 -10.77
N TYR A 77 -32.90 -25.02 -10.08
CA TYR A 77 -31.59 -25.66 -9.97
C TYR A 77 -31.67 -26.84 -8.99
N SER A 78 -31.25 -28.04 -9.44
CA SER A 78 -31.18 -29.23 -8.57
C SER A 78 -30.30 -28.96 -7.35
N SER A 79 -30.64 -29.56 -6.20
CA SER A 79 -29.78 -29.53 -5.02
C SER A 79 -28.38 -30.03 -5.34
N GLU A 80 -28.25 -31.01 -6.22
CA GLU A 80 -26.96 -31.57 -6.68
C GLU A 80 -26.12 -30.54 -7.43
N VAL A 81 -26.75 -29.64 -8.19
CA VAL A 81 -26.07 -28.56 -8.93
C VAL A 81 -25.69 -27.41 -7.99
N ILE A 82 -26.51 -27.13 -6.97
CA ILE A 82 -26.17 -26.14 -5.94
C ILE A 82 -25.06 -26.66 -5.03
N GLU A 83 -25.05 -27.97 -4.75
CA GLU A 83 -24.01 -28.65 -3.99
C GLU A 83 -22.73 -28.78 -4.82
N SER A 84 -22.80 -29.07 -6.12
CA SER A 84 -21.63 -29.03 -7.01
C SER A 84 -21.06 -27.62 -7.15
N LEU A 85 -21.89 -26.59 -7.35
CA LEU A 85 -21.45 -25.19 -7.39
C LEU A 85 -20.89 -24.72 -6.05
N SER A 86 -21.47 -25.16 -4.92
CA SER A 86 -20.90 -24.88 -3.59
C SER A 86 -19.54 -25.55 -3.42
N ALA A 87 -19.41 -26.81 -3.86
CA ALA A 87 -18.16 -27.57 -3.84
C ALA A 87 -17.14 -27.07 -4.88
N GLU A 88 -17.56 -26.36 -5.94
CA GLU A 88 -16.67 -25.67 -6.89
C GLU A 88 -16.21 -24.31 -6.34
N VAL A 89 -17.05 -23.61 -5.56
CA VAL A 89 -16.65 -22.43 -4.79
C VAL A 89 -15.71 -22.80 -3.62
N GLU A 90 -15.89 -23.97 -3.00
CA GLU A 90 -14.93 -24.56 -2.05
C GLU A 90 -13.69 -25.18 -2.75
N LYS A 91 -13.66 -25.25 -4.09
CA LYS A 91 -12.49 -25.61 -4.91
C LYS A 91 -11.89 -24.41 -5.65
N LEU A 92 -12.10 -23.20 -5.15
CA LEU A 92 -11.11 -22.14 -5.40
C LEU A 92 -9.77 -22.67 -4.86
N PRO A 93 -8.70 -22.73 -5.68
CA PRO A 93 -7.48 -23.41 -5.29
C PRO A 93 -6.94 -22.82 -3.99
N GLU A 94 -6.59 -23.70 -3.05
CA GLU A 94 -5.80 -23.33 -1.89
C GLU A 94 -4.55 -22.57 -2.40
N ASN A 95 -4.43 -21.32 -1.94
CA ASN A 95 -3.46 -20.30 -2.31
C ASN A 95 -2.26 -20.78 -3.17
N GLU A 96 -2.13 -20.27 -4.42
CA GLU A 96 -1.11 -20.65 -5.44
C GLU A 96 0.37 -20.35 -5.06
N CYS A 97 0.68 -20.25 -3.77
CA CYS A 97 2.02 -20.06 -3.23
C CYS A 97 2.84 -21.36 -3.28
N PHE A 98 4.11 -21.24 -3.66
CA PHE A 98 5.12 -22.31 -3.59
C PHE A 98 5.85 -22.31 -2.25
N SER A 99 5.77 -21.20 -1.51
CA SER A 99 6.14 -21.11 -0.10
C SER A 99 5.18 -21.89 0.79
N THR A 100 5.72 -22.43 1.88
CA THR A 100 4.90 -22.92 2.99
C THR A 100 4.44 -21.77 3.88
N TYR A 101 3.37 -21.97 4.65
CA TYR A 101 2.88 -20.98 5.63
C TYR A 101 3.98 -20.52 6.59
N GLU A 102 4.79 -21.45 7.12
CA GLU A 102 5.89 -21.14 8.03
C GLU A 102 6.94 -20.23 7.37
N GLU A 103 7.29 -20.44 6.10
CA GLU A 103 8.22 -19.58 5.36
C GLU A 103 7.66 -18.16 5.17
N ARG A 104 6.34 -18.01 4.94
CA ARG A 104 5.67 -16.70 4.89
C ARG A 104 5.69 -16.02 6.25
N ILE A 105 5.28 -16.73 7.31
CA ILE A 105 5.27 -16.24 8.70
C ILE A 105 6.65 -15.76 9.13
N GLN A 106 7.72 -16.44 8.75
CA GLN A 106 9.10 -16.03 9.07
C GLN A 106 9.47 -14.64 8.51
N GLN A 107 8.86 -14.19 7.41
CA GLN A 107 9.08 -12.85 6.85
C GLN A 107 8.14 -11.77 7.43
N THR A 108 7.04 -12.15 8.09
CA THR A 108 6.13 -11.18 8.74
C THR A 108 6.78 -10.49 9.95
N PRO A 109 6.32 -9.30 10.36
CA PRO A 109 6.77 -8.64 11.60
C PRO A 109 6.70 -9.57 12.82
N THR A 110 7.79 -9.67 13.59
CA THR A 110 7.83 -10.52 14.79
C THR A 110 7.08 -9.88 15.96
N ASP A 111 6.30 -10.73 16.62
CA ASP A 111 5.73 -10.59 17.95
C ASP A 111 6.74 -10.23 19.06
N LYS A 112 8.04 -10.50 18.86
CA LYS A 112 9.10 -10.23 19.85
C LYS A 112 9.58 -8.77 19.86
N ASN A 113 9.31 -7.99 18.81
CA ASN A 113 9.71 -6.59 18.72
C ASN A 113 8.49 -5.68 18.93
N THR A 114 8.16 -5.45 20.20
CA THR A 114 7.05 -4.59 20.62
C THR A 114 7.35 -3.10 20.46
N GLU A 115 8.61 -2.71 20.23
CA GLU A 115 8.96 -1.30 19.97
C GLU A 115 8.55 -0.88 18.55
N ARG A 116 8.68 -1.78 17.57
CA ARG A 116 8.22 -1.55 16.19
C ARG A 116 6.69 -1.51 16.10
N GLY A 117 5.99 -2.46 16.71
CA GLY A 117 4.54 -2.57 16.57
C GLY A 117 3.99 -3.84 17.19
N TYR A 118 2.69 -4.09 17.00
CA TYR A 118 2.02 -5.25 17.59
C TYR A 118 0.91 -5.81 16.70
N TRP A 119 0.58 -7.08 16.92
CA TRP A 119 -0.53 -7.78 16.27
C TRP A 119 -1.80 -7.66 17.12
N GLU A 120 -2.96 -7.43 16.49
CA GLU A 120 -4.27 -7.46 17.19
C GLU A 120 -4.66 -8.87 17.65
N GLY A 121 -4.06 -9.91 17.06
CA GLY A 121 -4.29 -11.31 17.38
C GLY A 121 -3.12 -12.18 16.96
N SER A 122 -3.39 -13.33 16.35
CA SER A 122 -2.35 -14.24 15.86
C SER A 122 -1.47 -13.57 14.78
N ARG A 123 -0.15 -13.71 14.91
CA ARG A 123 0.84 -13.27 13.91
C ARG A 123 0.52 -13.88 12.55
N GLY A 124 0.42 -13.05 11.51
CA GLY A 124 0.11 -13.47 10.14
C GLY A 124 -1.37 -13.72 9.82
N GLU A 125 -2.25 -13.78 10.82
CA GLU A 125 -3.71 -13.97 10.66
C GLU A 125 -4.55 -12.82 11.24
N SER A 126 -3.92 -11.67 11.49
CA SER A 126 -4.56 -10.50 12.09
C SER A 126 -3.96 -9.20 11.54
N LYS A 127 -4.42 -8.06 12.04
CA LYS A 127 -3.83 -6.76 11.68
C LYS A 127 -2.53 -6.54 12.47
N TYR A 128 -1.49 -6.05 11.80
CA TYR A 128 -0.32 -5.48 12.44
C TYR A 128 -0.44 -3.95 12.47
N LEU A 129 -0.28 -3.35 13.65
CA LEU A 129 -0.22 -1.90 13.84
C LEU A 129 1.22 -1.47 14.08
N SER A 130 1.58 -0.32 13.51
CA SER A 130 2.86 0.33 13.73
C SER A 130 2.84 1.16 15.01
N SER A 131 3.95 1.16 15.75
CA SER A 131 4.25 2.12 16.81
C SER A 131 4.96 3.38 16.28
N GLU A 132 5.44 3.35 15.03
CA GLU A 132 6.16 4.47 14.40
C GLU A 132 5.18 5.51 13.80
N GLU A 133 5.30 6.77 14.24
CA GLU A 133 4.42 7.90 13.88
C GLU A 133 4.38 8.17 12.37
N ASN A 134 5.54 8.17 11.68
CA ASN A 134 5.62 8.40 10.24
C ASN A 134 4.88 7.33 9.42
N ILE A 135 4.93 6.06 9.85
CA ILE A 135 4.21 4.97 9.20
C ILE A 135 2.71 5.12 9.42
N ASN A 136 2.29 5.50 10.64
CA ASN A 136 0.88 5.74 10.97
C ASN A 136 0.31 6.93 10.19
N ASP A 137 1.04 8.05 10.10
CA ASP A 137 0.69 9.21 9.28
C ASP A 137 0.59 8.87 7.79
N LEU A 138 1.44 7.95 7.30
CA LEU A 138 1.40 7.49 5.92
C LEU A 138 0.19 6.60 5.65
N LEU A 139 -0.12 5.65 6.54
CA LEU A 139 -1.30 4.79 6.48
C LEU A 139 -2.62 5.58 6.58
N ALA A 140 -2.65 6.62 7.42
CA ALA A 140 -3.81 7.49 7.58
C ALA A 140 -4.23 8.21 6.28
N LYS A 141 -3.30 8.48 5.35
CA LYS A 141 -3.61 9.04 4.02
C LYS A 141 -4.46 8.09 3.17
N TYR A 142 -4.36 6.79 3.41
CA TYR A 142 -5.16 5.73 2.77
C TYR A 142 -6.36 5.31 3.61
N GLY A 143 -6.62 5.99 4.74
CA GLY A 143 -7.74 5.68 5.63
C GLY A 143 -7.62 4.35 6.39
N VAL A 144 -6.39 3.86 6.60
CA VAL A 144 -6.10 2.64 7.36
C VAL A 144 -5.19 2.91 8.56
N GLU A 145 -5.30 2.09 9.60
CA GLU A 145 -4.53 2.21 10.86
C GLU A 145 -3.42 1.14 10.98
N GLY A 146 -3.35 0.21 10.02
CA GLY A 146 -2.47 -0.94 10.05
C GLY A 146 -2.83 -1.93 8.94
N ILE A 147 -1.90 -2.83 8.62
CA ILE A 147 -2.05 -3.78 7.52
C ILE A 147 -2.58 -5.12 8.04
N LYS A 148 -3.61 -5.64 7.38
CA LYS A 148 -4.16 -6.97 7.67
C LYS A 148 -3.28 -8.02 7.03
N TYR A 149 -3.02 -9.11 7.73
CA TYR A 149 -2.45 -10.32 7.16
C TYR A 149 -3.46 -11.46 7.20
N ARG A 150 -3.34 -12.36 6.22
CA ARG A 150 -3.97 -13.68 6.20
C ARG A 150 -2.99 -14.64 5.54
N ASP A 151 -2.85 -15.85 6.06
CA ASP A 151 -1.92 -16.86 5.56
C ASP A 151 -0.47 -16.34 5.49
N GLY A 152 -0.10 -15.42 6.40
CA GLY A 152 1.20 -14.74 6.40
C GLY A 152 1.42 -13.71 5.27
N ILE A 153 0.41 -13.40 4.46
CA ILE A 153 0.46 -12.43 3.34
C ILE A 153 -0.21 -11.11 3.76
N PRO A 154 0.43 -9.94 3.56
CA PRO A 154 -0.18 -8.63 3.81
C PRO A 154 -1.20 -8.25 2.73
N ASP A 155 -2.27 -7.58 3.13
CA ASP A 155 -3.21 -6.91 2.24
C ASP A 155 -2.85 -5.42 2.09
N PHE A 156 -2.08 -5.10 1.03
CA PHE A 156 -1.74 -3.73 0.66
C PHE A 156 -2.73 -3.07 -0.31
N SER A 157 -3.86 -3.73 -0.64
CA SER A 157 -4.78 -3.26 -1.69
C SER A 157 -5.27 -1.82 -1.50
N THR A 158 -5.49 -1.40 -0.25
CA THR A 158 -5.95 -0.04 0.10
C THR A 158 -4.84 1.03 -0.02
N CYS A 159 -3.58 0.61 -0.02
CA CYS A 159 -2.41 1.48 -0.18
C CYS A 159 -1.89 1.53 -1.64
N SER A 160 -2.58 0.86 -2.58
CA SER A 160 -2.17 0.74 -3.97
C SER A 160 -2.66 1.91 -4.82
N GLU A 161 -1.72 2.63 -5.43
CA GLU A 161 -1.97 3.68 -6.42
C GLU A 161 -2.36 3.10 -7.80
N SER A 162 -1.94 1.85 -8.07
CA SER A 162 -2.18 1.15 -9.33
C SER A 162 -1.93 -0.36 -9.14
N THR A 163 -2.82 -1.21 -9.64
CA THR A 163 -2.70 -2.67 -9.52
C THR A 163 -2.79 -3.27 -10.92
N VAL A 164 -1.68 -3.86 -11.37
CA VAL A 164 -1.51 -4.39 -12.73
C VAL A 164 -1.15 -5.88 -12.71
N GLN A 165 -1.39 -6.57 -13.82
CA GLN A 165 -0.92 -7.94 -14.02
C GLN A 165 0.19 -7.99 -15.06
N ILE A 166 1.28 -8.70 -14.75
CA ILE A 166 2.41 -8.96 -15.64
C ILE A 166 2.41 -10.42 -16.09
N ASP A 167 2.80 -10.65 -17.34
CA ASP A 167 2.65 -11.97 -17.98
C ASP A 167 3.67 -13.00 -17.45
N ASN A 168 4.89 -12.55 -17.10
CA ASN A 168 5.98 -13.42 -16.68
C ASN A 168 6.73 -12.80 -15.48
N MET A 169 6.18 -12.94 -14.26
CA MET A 169 6.95 -12.64 -13.06
C MET A 169 8.08 -13.65 -12.89
N SER A 170 9.25 -13.17 -12.50
CA SER A 170 10.47 -13.95 -12.32
C SER A 170 11.19 -13.56 -11.04
N GLU A 171 12.32 -14.19 -10.75
CA GLU A 171 13.19 -13.75 -9.64
C GLU A 171 13.85 -12.38 -9.87
N LYS A 172 13.82 -11.88 -11.12
CA LYS A 172 14.50 -10.66 -11.56
C LYS A 172 13.59 -9.45 -11.42
N ARG A 173 13.64 -8.81 -10.25
CA ARG A 173 12.88 -7.59 -9.92
C ARG A 173 12.95 -6.50 -10.99
N ASP A 174 14.11 -6.29 -11.62
CA ASP A 174 14.28 -5.29 -12.68
C ASP A 174 13.45 -5.62 -13.94
N VAL A 175 13.29 -6.91 -14.27
CA VAL A 175 12.45 -7.38 -15.38
C VAL A 175 10.97 -7.30 -15.03
N ASN A 176 10.61 -7.64 -13.79
CA ASN A 176 9.23 -7.54 -13.29
C ASN A 176 8.77 -6.06 -13.23
N PHE A 177 9.60 -5.19 -12.68
CA PHE A 177 9.33 -3.75 -12.55
C PHE A 177 9.13 -3.10 -13.93
N ARG A 178 9.93 -3.49 -14.94
CA ARG A 178 9.72 -3.02 -16.31
C ARG A 178 8.37 -3.43 -16.90
N GLN A 179 7.97 -4.69 -16.74
CA GLN A 179 6.65 -5.15 -17.18
C GLN A 179 5.53 -4.38 -16.45
N ALA A 180 5.66 -4.17 -15.14
CA ALA A 180 4.68 -3.44 -14.36
C ALA A 180 4.62 -1.95 -14.74
N ASP A 181 5.77 -1.31 -15.02
CA ASP A 181 5.85 0.07 -15.54
C ASP A 181 5.19 0.19 -16.92
N GLU A 182 5.37 -0.80 -17.80
CA GLU A 182 4.72 -0.88 -19.12
C GLU A 182 3.18 -1.01 -18.98
N LYS A 183 2.69 -1.94 -18.13
CA LYS A 183 1.24 -2.13 -17.88
C LYS A 183 0.59 -0.95 -17.16
N CYS A 184 1.29 -0.31 -16.23
CA CYS A 184 0.78 0.86 -15.53
C CYS A 184 0.62 2.07 -16.46
N ALA A 185 1.54 2.23 -17.42
CA ALA A 185 1.40 3.24 -18.47
C ALA A 185 0.16 2.99 -19.34
N GLU A 186 -0.09 1.74 -19.78
CA GLU A 186 -1.30 1.36 -20.52
C GLU A 186 -2.58 1.69 -19.73
N GLN A 187 -2.61 1.37 -18.43
CA GLN A 187 -3.73 1.67 -17.54
C GLN A 187 -3.95 3.18 -17.37
N TRP A 188 -2.93 3.93 -16.92
CA TRP A 188 -3.04 5.36 -16.66
C TRP A 188 -3.37 6.17 -17.91
N ASN A 189 -2.92 5.73 -19.09
CA ASN A 189 -3.32 6.31 -20.37
C ASN A 189 -4.81 6.10 -20.68
N SER A 190 -5.33 4.91 -20.38
CA SER A 190 -6.75 4.58 -20.55
C SER A 190 -7.64 5.36 -19.58
N GLU A 191 -7.16 5.58 -18.35
CA GLU A 191 -7.82 6.37 -17.31
C GLU A 191 -7.66 7.89 -17.48
N SER A 192 -6.80 8.33 -18.40
CA SER A 192 -6.39 9.74 -18.57
C SER A 192 -5.84 10.37 -17.28
N LYS A 193 -5.04 9.61 -16.51
CA LYS A 193 -4.52 10.03 -15.19
C LYS A 193 -3.73 11.34 -15.32
N ASP A 194 -3.96 12.25 -14.37
CA ASP A 194 -3.43 13.63 -14.36
C ASP A 194 -3.76 14.45 -15.63
N GLY A 195 -4.81 14.08 -16.35
CA GLY A 195 -5.21 14.71 -17.61
C GLY A 195 -4.32 14.34 -18.80
N LYS A 196 -3.54 13.25 -18.70
CA LYS A 196 -2.58 12.80 -19.72
C LYS A 196 -2.90 11.40 -20.21
N ASN A 197 -2.56 11.12 -21.46
CA ASN A 197 -2.74 9.82 -22.10
C ASN A 197 -1.52 9.36 -22.94
N ASP A 198 -0.35 9.94 -22.64
CA ASP A 198 0.94 9.70 -23.28
C ASP A 198 2.03 9.20 -22.30
N TRP A 199 1.64 8.68 -21.12
CA TRP A 199 2.54 8.04 -20.16
C TRP A 199 3.33 6.92 -20.84
N THR A 200 4.64 6.90 -20.62
CA THR A 200 5.51 5.78 -20.99
C THR A 200 5.99 5.02 -19.74
N ALA A 201 6.45 3.78 -19.91
CA ALA A 201 7.07 3.01 -18.81
C ALA A 201 8.23 3.76 -18.12
N ARG A 202 8.96 4.63 -18.85
CA ARG A 202 9.99 5.49 -18.26
C ARG A 202 9.40 6.55 -17.34
N ASP A 203 8.26 7.12 -17.71
CA ASP A 203 7.57 8.14 -16.91
C ASP A 203 6.99 7.53 -15.64
N ILE A 204 6.42 6.32 -15.71
CA ILE A 204 6.03 5.55 -14.52
C ILE A 204 7.27 5.30 -13.63
N ALA A 205 8.35 4.76 -14.20
CA ALA A 205 9.58 4.51 -13.44
C ALA A 205 10.15 5.77 -12.78
N ASN A 206 10.04 6.95 -13.42
CA ASN A 206 10.42 8.25 -12.85
C ASN A 206 9.47 8.66 -11.73
N TRP A 207 8.16 8.67 -12.00
CA TRP A 207 7.11 9.01 -11.04
C TRP A 207 7.26 8.20 -9.75
N ARG A 208 7.51 6.89 -9.84
CA ARG A 208 7.74 6.03 -8.67
C ARG A 208 8.92 6.48 -7.82
N ARG A 209 10.04 6.82 -8.46
CA ARG A 209 11.24 7.32 -7.77
C ARG A 209 11.04 8.71 -7.17
N GLU A 210 10.30 9.57 -7.85
CA GLU A 210 10.02 10.96 -7.42
C GLU A 210 8.99 11.04 -6.28
N ASN A 211 8.03 10.11 -6.23
CA ASN A 211 6.96 10.07 -5.23
C ASN A 211 7.18 9.05 -4.10
N GLY A 212 8.26 8.25 -4.14
CA GLY A 212 8.59 7.28 -3.09
C GLY A 212 7.77 5.98 -3.12
N TYR A 213 7.47 5.46 -4.32
CA TYR A 213 6.70 4.23 -4.52
C TYR A 213 7.53 3.08 -5.11
N SER A 214 7.10 1.86 -4.80
CA SER A 214 7.72 0.60 -5.20
C SER A 214 6.64 -0.38 -5.71
N TRP A 215 7.03 -1.29 -6.60
CA TRP A 215 6.15 -2.40 -6.99
C TRP A 215 6.24 -3.49 -5.92
N HIS A 216 5.12 -3.78 -5.26
CA HIS A 216 4.94 -5.00 -4.49
C HIS A 216 4.49 -6.12 -5.44
N GLU A 217 5.38 -7.09 -5.61
CA GLU A 217 5.17 -8.29 -6.43
C GLU A 217 4.40 -9.32 -5.57
N CYS A 218 3.14 -9.61 -5.94
CA CYS A 218 2.23 -10.44 -5.15
C CYS A 218 2.53 -11.94 -5.25
N ASN A 219 2.09 -12.72 -4.27
CA ASN A 219 2.36 -14.17 -4.20
C ASN A 219 1.74 -15.01 -5.33
N ASP A 220 0.73 -14.49 -6.04
CA ASP A 220 0.15 -15.13 -7.23
C ASP A 220 1.10 -15.19 -8.45
N ARG A 221 2.29 -14.55 -8.33
CA ARG A 221 3.32 -14.41 -9.37
C ARG A 221 2.81 -13.73 -10.65
N LYS A 222 1.76 -12.91 -10.55
CA LYS A 222 1.12 -12.23 -11.69
C LYS A 222 0.81 -10.77 -11.36
N THR A 223 0.29 -10.50 -10.17
CA THR A 223 -0.16 -9.17 -9.75
C THR A 223 1.00 -8.34 -9.19
N CYS A 224 1.08 -7.09 -9.60
CA CYS A 224 1.97 -6.07 -9.04
C CYS A 224 1.14 -4.89 -8.54
N GLN A 225 1.36 -4.50 -7.28
CA GLN A 225 0.69 -3.35 -6.65
C GLN A 225 1.68 -2.19 -6.48
N LEU A 226 1.29 -0.99 -6.89
CA LEU A 226 2.11 0.21 -6.76
C LEU A 226 1.86 0.88 -5.42
N ILE A 227 2.72 0.60 -4.43
CA ILE A 227 2.52 1.04 -3.05
C ILE A 227 3.69 1.92 -2.57
N PRO A 228 3.50 2.76 -1.53
CA PRO A 228 4.60 3.51 -0.95
C PRO A 228 5.74 2.58 -0.50
N THR A 229 6.97 2.93 -0.84
CA THR A 229 8.16 2.13 -0.50
C THR A 229 8.30 1.94 1.00
N GLU A 230 8.01 2.97 1.80
CA GLU A 230 8.01 2.88 3.26
C GLU A 230 7.02 1.84 3.80
N ILE A 231 5.81 1.72 3.21
CA ILE A 231 4.85 0.67 3.60
C ILE A 231 5.38 -0.72 3.19
N ASN A 232 5.87 -0.85 1.95
CA ASN A 232 6.38 -2.11 1.39
C ASN A 232 7.55 -2.68 2.24
N ASP A 233 8.50 -1.82 2.60
CA ASP A 233 9.68 -2.17 3.40
C ASP A 233 9.36 -2.36 4.89
N TYR A 234 8.35 -1.65 5.42
CA TYR A 234 7.99 -1.72 6.83
C TYR A 234 7.20 -2.99 7.18
N PHE A 235 6.22 -3.34 6.36
CA PHE A 235 5.34 -4.48 6.58
C PHE A 235 5.94 -5.75 5.95
N GLY A 236 6.92 -6.33 6.64
CA GLY A 236 7.65 -7.51 6.18
C GLY A 236 6.73 -8.64 5.70
N HIS A 237 7.14 -9.30 4.62
CA HIS A 237 6.35 -10.34 3.94
C HIS A 237 7.23 -11.17 2.99
N PHE A 238 6.73 -12.33 2.61
CA PHE A 238 7.29 -13.14 1.53
C PHE A 238 6.51 -12.82 0.26
N GLY A 239 7.13 -12.16 -0.74
CA GLY A 239 6.47 -11.73 -1.97
C GLY A 239 6.70 -12.65 -3.17
N GLY A 240 6.10 -12.32 -4.32
CA GLY A 240 6.10 -13.11 -5.56
C GLY A 240 7.49 -13.47 -6.11
N VAL A 241 8.50 -12.62 -5.92
CA VAL A 241 9.90 -12.95 -6.25
C VAL A 241 10.44 -14.12 -5.43
N GLY A 242 9.99 -14.27 -4.18
CA GLY A 242 10.25 -15.44 -3.36
C GLY A 242 9.49 -16.68 -3.85
N GLU A 243 8.26 -16.50 -4.32
CA GLU A 243 7.45 -17.59 -4.89
C GLU A 243 8.06 -18.12 -6.20
N CYS A 244 8.54 -17.23 -7.08
CA CYS A 244 9.30 -17.61 -8.28
C CYS A 244 10.55 -18.44 -7.94
N LYS A 245 11.30 -18.06 -6.90
CA LYS A 245 12.46 -18.84 -6.40
C LYS A 245 12.07 -20.23 -5.93
N LYS A 246 10.98 -20.32 -5.17
CA LYS A 246 10.46 -21.59 -4.65
C LYS A 246 9.96 -22.50 -5.77
N ALA A 247 9.33 -21.94 -6.81
CA ALA A 247 8.91 -22.68 -7.99
C ALA A 247 10.11 -23.28 -8.76
N ASN A 248 11.10 -22.46 -9.11
CA ASN A 248 12.27 -22.91 -9.86
C ASN A 248 13.03 -24.04 -9.13
N LEU A 249 13.20 -23.92 -7.81
CA LEU A 249 13.84 -24.96 -6.98
C LEU A 249 13.04 -26.27 -6.89
N GLN A 250 11.73 -26.25 -7.12
CA GLN A 250 10.92 -27.48 -7.18
C GLN A 250 10.98 -28.13 -8.57
N GLU A 251 11.07 -27.32 -9.64
CA GLU A 251 11.24 -27.83 -11.01
C GLU A 251 12.61 -28.49 -11.22
N GLU A 252 13.69 -27.89 -10.70
CA GLU A 252 15.05 -28.48 -10.75
C GLU A 252 15.18 -29.81 -9.96
N GLY A 253 14.24 -30.10 -9.06
CA GLY A 253 14.24 -31.31 -8.23
C GLY A 253 13.57 -32.55 -8.84
N PHE A 254 13.15 -32.50 -10.12
CA PHE A 254 12.39 -33.58 -10.78
C PHE A 254 13.20 -34.39 -11.82
N ASP A 255 14.49 -34.05 -12.02
CA ASP A 255 15.38 -34.65 -13.04
C ASP A 255 16.34 -35.75 -12.49
N GLU A 256 15.94 -36.53 -11.47
CA GLU A 256 16.69 -37.70 -10.93
C GLU A 256 16.01 -39.07 -11.20
#